data_AF-A0A816JKZ5-F1
#
_entry.id   AF-A0A816JKZ5-F1
#
_cell.length_a   1.000
_cell.length_b   1.000
_cell.length_c   1.000
_cell.angle_alpha   90.00
_cell.angle_beta   90.00
_cell.angle_gamma   90.00
#
_symmetry.space_group_name_H-M   'P 1'
#
loop_
_entity.id
_entity.type
_entity.pdbx_description
1 polymer ?
#
loop_
_entity_poly.entity_id
_entity_poly.type
_entity_poly.pdbx_seq_one_letter_code
_entity_poly.pdbx_strand_id
1 'polypeptide(L)'
;MKFGMGTLDDMNHLKNKRIRSVADLLQDQLGLALARLENVVKGTIGGAIRHKLIPTPQNLVTSTPLTTTYESFFGLHPLSQVLDRTNPLTQIVHGRKLSYLGPGGLTGRTANFRIRDIHPSHYGRICPIDTSKGINVGLIGSLSIHARIGDWGSFESPFYELVEKSKKARIRMLFLSPSQDEYYMIAAGNSLALNRGIQEEQAVPARYRQEFLTIAWEEVHLRSIFPFQYFSIGASLIPFIEHNDANRALMSSNMQRQAVPLSRSEKCIVGTGLERQEALDSGVPAIAKHEGKILYTDTEKIILWEMRIL
;
A
#
# COMPACT_ATOMS: atom_id res chain seq x y z
N MET A 1 -35.39 0.30 1.65
CA MET A 1 -35.84 1.71 1.62
C MET A 1 -37.37 1.78 1.53
N LYS A 2 -38.09 1.61 2.65
CA LYS A 2 -39.56 1.67 2.65
C LYS A 2 -40.13 3.10 2.80
N PHE A 3 -39.27 4.10 3.08
CA PHE A 3 -39.70 5.48 3.38
C PHE A 3 -38.93 6.58 2.64
N GLY A 4 -38.11 6.24 1.62
CA GLY A 4 -37.39 7.24 0.80
C GLY A 4 -36.36 8.13 1.53
N MET A 5 -36.16 7.96 2.84
CA MET A 5 -35.18 8.69 3.63
C MET A 5 -33.88 7.88 3.78
N GLY A 6 -32.76 8.50 3.42
CA GLY A 6 -31.40 7.94 3.53
C GLY A 6 -30.69 7.79 2.17
N THR A 7 -29.36 7.75 2.21
CA THR A 7 -28.52 7.43 1.04
C THR A 7 -28.26 5.92 0.99
N LEU A 8 -28.25 5.35 -0.22
CA LEU A 8 -27.80 3.96 -0.40
C LEU A 8 -26.29 3.90 -0.20
N ASP A 9 -25.84 2.90 0.56
CA ASP A 9 -24.41 2.69 0.76
C ASP A 9 -23.79 1.96 -0.44
N ASP A 10 -22.64 2.42 -0.88
CA ASP A 10 -21.91 1.81 -1.99
C ASP A 10 -20.85 0.84 -1.46
N MET A 11 -21.12 -0.46 -1.64
CA MET A 11 -20.21 -1.54 -1.27
C MET A 11 -18.81 -1.44 -1.91
N ASN A 12 -18.69 -0.78 -3.06
CA ASN A 12 -17.40 -0.63 -3.76
C ASN A 12 -16.57 0.55 -3.25
N HIS A 13 -17.18 1.47 -2.50
CA HIS A 13 -16.45 2.58 -1.91
C HIS A 13 -15.37 2.10 -0.95
N LEU A 14 -14.16 2.68 -1.02
CA LEU A 14 -13.06 2.30 -0.12
C LEU A 14 -13.35 2.61 1.36
N LYS A 15 -14.35 3.43 1.68
CA LYS A 15 -14.81 3.64 3.08
C LYS A 15 -15.43 2.39 3.69
N ASN A 16 -15.96 1.50 2.84
CA ASN A 16 -16.62 0.25 3.23
C ASN A 16 -15.70 -0.96 3.06
N LYS A 17 -14.42 -0.72 2.77
CA LYS A 17 -13.38 -1.74 2.60
C LYS A 17 -12.23 -1.45 3.55
N ARG A 18 -11.66 -2.49 4.13
CA ARG A 18 -10.46 -2.40 4.96
C ARG A 18 -9.38 -3.32 4.41
N ILE A 19 -8.13 -2.88 4.53
CA ILE A 19 -6.99 -3.75 4.31
C ILE A 19 -6.83 -4.68 5.50
N ARG A 20 -6.59 -5.95 5.21
CA ARG A 20 -6.11 -6.93 6.19
C ARG A 20 -4.64 -7.17 5.93
N SER A 21 -3.81 -6.78 6.89
CA SER A 21 -2.38 -7.02 6.87
C SER A 21 -2.06 -8.48 7.21
N VAL A 22 -0.78 -8.85 7.08
CA VAL A 22 -0.29 -10.16 7.55
C VAL A 22 -0.56 -10.34 9.04
N ALA A 23 -0.45 -9.28 9.84
CA ALA A 23 -0.74 -9.33 11.27
C ALA A 23 -2.22 -9.68 11.54
N ASP A 24 -3.16 -9.06 10.83
CA ASP A 24 -4.60 -9.34 10.99
C ASP A 24 -4.97 -10.77 10.58
N LEU A 25 -4.31 -11.31 9.56
CA LEU A 25 -4.53 -12.68 9.11
C LEU A 25 -3.92 -13.70 10.07
N LEU A 26 -2.72 -13.43 10.56
CA LEU A 26 -2.04 -14.30 11.52
C LEU A 26 -2.74 -14.26 12.88
N GLN A 27 -3.27 -13.12 13.30
CA GLN A 27 -4.03 -12.97 14.55
C GLN A 27 -5.28 -13.87 14.57
N ASP A 28 -6.03 -13.92 13.47
CA ASP A 28 -7.19 -14.83 13.35
C ASP A 28 -6.77 -16.30 13.50
N GLN A 29 -5.69 -16.70 12.81
CA GLN A 29 -5.19 -18.07 12.90
C GLN A 29 -4.66 -18.39 14.29
N LEU A 30 -3.97 -17.46 14.93
CA LEU A 30 -3.48 -17.59 16.29
C LEU A 30 -4.65 -17.73 17.28
N GLY A 31 -5.73 -16.96 17.11
CA GLY A 31 -6.95 -17.10 17.91
C GLY A 31 -7.54 -18.50 17.83
N LEU A 32 -7.65 -19.06 16.61
CA LEU A 32 -8.10 -20.44 16.41
C LEU A 32 -7.15 -21.47 17.05
N ALA A 33 -5.84 -21.24 16.97
CA ALA A 33 -4.84 -22.11 17.58
C ALA A 33 -4.91 -22.10 19.11
N LEU A 34 -5.15 -20.93 19.72
CA LEU A 34 -5.36 -20.79 21.16
C LEU A 34 -6.64 -21.49 21.63
N ALA A 35 -7.73 -21.39 20.87
CA ALA A 35 -8.97 -22.13 21.17
C ALA A 35 -8.77 -23.66 21.10
N ARG A 36 -7.96 -24.14 20.14
CA ARG A 36 -7.57 -25.56 20.08
C ARG A 36 -6.72 -25.97 21.28
N LEU A 37 -5.75 -25.14 21.64
CA LEU A 37 -4.89 -25.36 22.80
C LEU A 37 -5.72 -25.43 24.09
N GLU A 38 -6.71 -24.54 24.26
CA GLU A 38 -7.63 -24.56 25.39
C GLU A 38 -8.36 -25.91 25.51
N ASN A 39 -8.86 -26.45 24.39
CA ASN A 39 -9.54 -27.75 24.37
C ASN A 39 -8.60 -28.91 24.75
N VAL A 40 -7.35 -28.88 24.27
CA VAL A 40 -6.33 -29.87 24.64
C VAL A 40 -6.03 -29.79 26.13
N VAL A 41 -5.83 -28.59 26.67
CA VAL A 41 -5.57 -28.36 28.09
C VAL A 41 -6.75 -28.86 28.94
N LYS A 42 -8.00 -28.52 28.58
CA LYS A 42 -9.20 -29.02 29.29
C LYS A 42 -9.30 -30.53 29.27
N GLY A 43 -8.99 -31.17 28.14
CA GLY A 43 -8.94 -32.63 28.01
C GLY A 43 -7.89 -33.26 28.93
N THR A 44 -6.67 -32.71 28.94
CA THR A 44 -5.58 -33.18 29.81
C THR A 44 -5.93 -33.01 31.29
N ILE A 45 -6.54 -31.89 31.69
CA ILE A 45 -7.01 -31.66 33.06
C ILE A 45 -8.07 -32.71 33.43
N GLY A 46 -9.06 -32.94 32.56
CA GLY A 46 -10.09 -33.96 32.76
C GLY A 46 -9.51 -35.36 32.94
N GLY A 47 -8.48 -35.72 32.16
CA GLY A 47 -7.75 -36.98 32.29
C GLY A 47 -6.95 -37.07 33.60
N ALA A 48 -6.21 -36.03 33.97
CA ALA A 48 -5.42 -35.98 35.20
C ALA A 48 -6.28 -36.15 36.46
N ILE A 49 -7.47 -35.52 36.50
CA ILE A 49 -8.44 -35.66 37.58
C ILE A 49 -8.91 -37.10 37.71
N ARG A 50 -9.25 -37.77 36.59
CA ARG A 50 -9.70 -39.18 36.59
C ARG A 50 -8.65 -40.14 37.16
N HIS A 51 -7.37 -39.87 36.90
CA HIS A 51 -6.26 -40.71 37.35
C HIS A 51 -5.62 -40.25 38.69
N LYS A 52 -6.21 -39.26 39.39
CA LYS A 52 -5.69 -38.68 40.64
C LYS A 52 -4.22 -38.20 40.53
N LEU A 53 -3.84 -37.71 39.36
CA LEU A 53 -2.51 -37.13 39.11
C LEU A 53 -2.57 -35.62 39.34
N ILE A 54 -1.48 -35.04 39.89
CA ILE A 54 -1.32 -33.58 39.99
C ILE A 54 -0.64 -33.10 38.70
N PRO A 55 -1.34 -32.39 37.81
CA PRO A 55 -0.74 -31.92 36.57
C PRO A 55 0.21 -30.74 36.84
N THR A 56 1.42 -30.79 36.30
CA THR A 56 2.34 -29.64 36.28
C THR A 56 2.00 -28.72 35.09
N PRO A 57 2.21 -27.38 35.19
CA PRO A 57 1.94 -26.46 34.09
C PRO A 57 2.63 -26.82 32.76
N GLN A 58 3.83 -27.39 32.83
CA GLN A 58 4.60 -27.83 31.66
C GLN A 58 3.95 -29.02 30.95
N ASN A 59 3.26 -29.90 31.68
CA ASN A 59 2.56 -31.05 31.11
C ASN A 59 1.16 -30.69 30.59
N LEU A 60 0.65 -29.51 30.93
CA LEU A 60 -0.66 -29.02 30.49
C LEU A 60 -0.57 -28.30 29.14
N VAL A 61 0.48 -27.50 28.92
CA VAL A 61 0.60 -26.65 27.74
C VAL A 61 1.53 -27.28 26.72
N THR A 62 0.99 -27.66 25.56
CA THR A 62 1.77 -28.12 24.41
C THR A 62 1.89 -27.01 23.37
N SER A 63 3.07 -26.87 22.75
CA SER A 63 3.30 -25.86 21.70
C SER A 63 2.81 -26.32 20.32
N THR A 64 2.53 -27.61 20.15
CA THR A 64 2.17 -28.23 18.85
C THR A 64 1.01 -27.53 18.13
N PRO A 65 -0.10 -27.13 18.79
CA PRO A 65 -1.17 -26.42 18.09
C PRO A 65 -0.73 -25.07 17.53
N LEU A 66 0.20 -24.38 18.21
CA LEU A 66 0.71 -23.08 17.78
C LEU A 66 1.71 -23.23 16.63
N THR A 67 2.67 -24.14 16.75
CA THR A 67 3.70 -24.34 15.73
C THR A 67 3.08 -24.85 14.42
N THR A 68 2.16 -25.81 14.50
CA THR A 68 1.47 -26.35 13.30
C THR A 68 0.61 -25.30 12.61
N THR A 69 -0.07 -24.42 13.35
CA THR A 69 -0.81 -23.30 12.75
C THR A 69 0.11 -22.29 12.08
N TYR A 70 1.25 -21.97 12.70
CA TYR A 70 2.23 -21.06 12.09
C TYR A 70 2.82 -21.64 10.79
N GLU A 71 3.27 -22.90 10.82
CA GLU A 71 3.81 -23.59 9.65
C GLU A 71 2.77 -23.70 8.52
N SER A 72 1.53 -24.04 8.87
CA SER A 72 0.42 -24.11 7.91
C SER A 72 0.09 -22.75 7.30
N PHE A 73 0.09 -21.67 8.10
CA PHE A 73 -0.15 -20.31 7.58
C PHE A 73 0.92 -19.91 6.57
N PHE A 74 2.20 -19.99 6.91
CA PHE A 74 3.25 -19.54 5.98
C PHE A 74 3.47 -20.52 4.81
N GLY A 75 3.19 -21.81 5.00
CA GLY A 75 3.38 -22.83 3.97
C GLY A 75 2.23 -22.98 2.98
N LEU A 76 0.97 -22.79 3.42
CA LEU A 76 -0.23 -23.13 2.62
C LEU A 76 -1.16 -21.95 2.35
N HIS A 77 -1.03 -20.84 3.07
CA HIS A 77 -1.98 -19.74 2.92
C HIS A 77 -1.86 -19.10 1.51
N PRO A 78 -2.95 -18.90 0.75
CA PRO A 78 -2.88 -18.40 -0.63
C PRO A 78 -2.25 -17.00 -0.79
N LEU A 79 -2.25 -16.20 0.28
CA LEU A 79 -1.61 -14.89 0.34
C LEU A 79 -0.14 -14.94 0.81
N SER A 80 0.34 -16.09 1.29
CA SER A 80 1.76 -16.33 1.56
C SER A 80 2.43 -16.73 0.24
N GLN A 81 2.95 -15.75 -0.49
CA GLN A 81 3.54 -15.94 -1.81
C GLN A 81 5.06 -15.90 -1.72
N VAL A 82 5.72 -16.68 -2.58
CA VAL A 82 7.16 -16.58 -2.77
C VAL A 82 7.46 -15.20 -3.35
N LEU A 83 8.30 -14.43 -2.66
CA LEU A 83 8.67 -13.09 -3.09
C LEU A 83 9.38 -13.14 -4.44
N ASP A 84 8.87 -12.34 -5.38
CA ASP A 84 9.47 -12.21 -6.70
C ASP A 84 10.65 -11.23 -6.62
N ARG A 85 11.84 -11.73 -6.93
CA ARG A 85 13.13 -11.01 -6.83
C ARG A 85 13.81 -10.85 -8.18
N THR A 86 13.04 -10.85 -9.27
CA THR A 86 13.59 -10.71 -10.63
C THR A 86 14.43 -9.44 -10.76
N ASN A 87 13.93 -8.31 -10.26
CA ASN A 87 14.65 -7.05 -10.17
C ASN A 87 14.16 -6.21 -8.97
N PRO A 88 14.87 -5.13 -8.59
CA PRO A 88 14.50 -4.28 -7.44
C PRO A 88 13.04 -3.79 -7.48
N LEU A 89 12.56 -3.38 -8.67
CA LEU A 89 11.21 -2.85 -8.84
C LEU A 89 10.16 -3.91 -8.55
N THR A 90 10.38 -5.12 -9.05
CA THR A 90 9.46 -6.25 -8.85
C THR A 90 9.30 -6.59 -7.37
N GLN A 91 10.38 -6.54 -6.60
CA GLN A 91 10.34 -6.77 -5.16
C GLN A 91 9.46 -5.73 -4.45
N ILE A 92 9.65 -4.45 -4.76
CA ILE A 92 8.84 -3.37 -4.15
C ILE A 92 7.38 -3.48 -4.57
N VAL A 93 7.11 -3.68 -5.86
CA VAL A 93 5.72 -3.78 -6.36
C VAL A 93 5.01 -4.99 -5.75
N HIS A 94 5.69 -6.14 -5.63
CA HIS A 94 5.13 -7.32 -4.97
C HIS A 94 4.81 -7.03 -3.50
N GLY A 95 5.73 -6.40 -2.76
CA GLY A 95 5.52 -6.02 -1.36
C GLY A 95 4.38 -5.00 -1.14
N ARG A 96 4.03 -4.22 -2.17
CA ARG A 96 2.96 -3.18 -2.13
C ARG A 96 1.66 -3.61 -2.83
N LYS A 97 1.53 -4.90 -3.14
CA LYS A 97 0.40 -5.47 -3.87
C LYS A 97 -0.81 -5.67 -2.95
N LEU A 98 -1.98 -5.37 -3.48
CA LEU A 98 -3.29 -5.56 -2.85
C LEU A 98 -4.05 -6.65 -3.59
N SER A 99 -4.76 -7.50 -2.84
CA SER A 99 -5.54 -8.60 -3.38
C SER A 99 -6.93 -8.62 -2.75
N TYR A 100 -7.96 -8.66 -3.60
CA TYR A 100 -9.33 -9.01 -3.20
C TYR A 100 -9.54 -10.53 -3.08
N LEU A 101 -8.56 -11.33 -3.52
CA LEU A 101 -8.61 -12.79 -3.52
C LEU A 101 -8.11 -13.36 -2.19
N GLY A 102 -8.64 -14.52 -1.78
CA GLY A 102 -8.18 -15.27 -0.62
C GLY A 102 -9.33 -15.72 0.29
N PRO A 103 -9.03 -16.38 1.42
CA PRO A 103 -10.05 -16.78 2.40
C PRO A 103 -10.87 -15.59 2.90
N GLY A 104 -12.20 -15.68 2.80
CA GLY A 104 -13.12 -14.57 3.13
C GLY A 104 -13.18 -13.45 2.07
N GLY A 105 -12.45 -13.58 0.96
CA GLY A 105 -12.47 -12.65 -0.16
C GLY A 105 -13.23 -13.20 -1.37
N LEU A 106 -12.89 -12.67 -2.54
CA LEU A 106 -13.48 -13.04 -3.82
C LEU A 106 -12.67 -14.15 -4.50
N THR A 107 -13.27 -14.75 -5.53
CA THR A 107 -12.52 -15.59 -6.47
C THR A 107 -12.53 -14.93 -7.85
N GLY A 108 -11.50 -15.21 -8.65
CA GLY A 108 -11.42 -14.69 -10.02
C GLY A 108 -12.63 -15.05 -10.89
N ARG A 109 -13.35 -16.14 -10.60
CA ARG A 109 -14.55 -16.53 -11.36
C ARG A 109 -15.85 -15.90 -10.85
N THR A 110 -15.93 -15.62 -9.55
CA THR A 110 -17.16 -15.09 -8.92
C THR A 110 -17.22 -13.56 -8.90
N ALA A 111 -16.10 -12.88 -9.14
CA ALA A 111 -16.06 -11.43 -9.10
C ALA A 111 -16.80 -10.79 -10.29
N ASN A 112 -17.81 -9.98 -9.97
CA ASN A 112 -18.62 -9.25 -10.94
C ASN A 112 -17.85 -8.09 -11.60
N PHE A 113 -18.41 -7.54 -12.67
CA PHE A 113 -17.83 -6.40 -13.39
C PHE A 113 -17.66 -5.17 -12.48
N ARG A 114 -18.66 -4.86 -11.64
CA ARG A 114 -18.65 -3.67 -10.77
C ARG A 114 -17.50 -3.64 -9.76
N ILE A 115 -17.06 -4.78 -9.25
CA ILE A 115 -15.94 -4.88 -8.31
C ILE A 115 -14.59 -4.73 -9.03
N ARG A 116 -14.52 -5.12 -10.30
CA ARG A 116 -13.31 -5.00 -11.13
C ARG A 116 -13.10 -3.59 -11.67
N ASP A 117 -14.15 -2.79 -11.70
CA ASP A 117 -14.13 -1.44 -12.20
C ASP A 117 -13.37 -0.48 -11.27
N ILE A 118 -12.88 0.62 -11.82
CA ILE A 118 -12.10 1.61 -11.07
C ILE A 118 -13.08 2.57 -10.40
N HIS A 119 -13.26 2.41 -9.10
CA HIS A 119 -14.10 3.31 -8.32
C HIS A 119 -13.37 4.65 -8.07
N PRO A 120 -14.04 5.83 -8.15
CA PRO A 120 -13.41 7.15 -7.91
C PRO A 120 -12.65 7.28 -6.58
N SER A 121 -13.15 6.65 -5.51
CA SER A 121 -12.46 6.57 -4.21
C SER A 121 -11.04 5.96 -4.25
N HIS A 122 -10.67 5.22 -5.31
CA HIS A 122 -9.31 4.70 -5.53
C HIS A 122 -8.26 5.80 -5.73
N TYR A 123 -8.68 7.02 -6.11
CA TYR A 123 -7.81 8.12 -6.48
C TYR A 123 -6.79 8.46 -5.36
N GLY A 124 -5.50 8.31 -5.67
CA GLY A 124 -4.40 8.56 -4.72
C GLY A 124 -4.18 7.45 -3.68
N ARG A 125 -4.86 6.31 -3.82
CA ARG A 125 -4.84 5.19 -2.86
C ARG A 125 -4.47 3.87 -3.53
N ILE A 126 -5.22 3.48 -4.55
CA ILE A 126 -4.97 2.29 -5.37
C ILE A 126 -4.65 2.77 -6.78
N CYS A 127 -3.56 2.28 -7.35
CA CYS A 127 -3.17 2.67 -8.71
C CYS A 127 -4.21 2.15 -9.72
N PRO A 128 -4.75 3.01 -10.59
CA PRO A 128 -5.71 2.59 -11.62
C PRO A 128 -5.06 1.86 -12.80
N ILE A 129 -3.74 2.03 -12.99
CA ILE A 129 -2.99 1.46 -14.13
C ILE A 129 -2.43 0.08 -13.78
N ASP A 130 -1.90 -0.09 -12.57
CA ASP A 130 -1.13 -1.28 -12.20
C ASP A 130 -2.05 -2.38 -11.66
N THR A 131 -2.46 -3.27 -12.56
CA THR A 131 -3.30 -4.44 -12.26
C THR A 131 -2.82 -5.69 -13.00
N SER A 132 -3.19 -6.87 -12.51
CA SER A 132 -2.92 -8.11 -13.22
C SER A 132 -3.73 -8.22 -14.52
N LYS A 133 -3.19 -8.88 -15.54
CA LYS A 133 -3.92 -9.21 -16.78
C LYS A 133 -4.74 -10.50 -16.62
N GLY A 134 -5.72 -10.70 -17.49
CA GLY A 134 -6.51 -11.93 -17.56
C GLY A 134 -7.59 -12.02 -16.48
N ILE A 135 -7.82 -13.23 -15.94
CA ILE A 135 -8.95 -13.51 -15.03
C ILE A 135 -8.94 -12.69 -13.74
N ASN A 136 -7.76 -12.19 -13.32
CA ASN A 136 -7.59 -11.44 -12.08
C ASN A 136 -7.61 -9.91 -12.27
N VAL A 137 -7.90 -9.42 -13.48
CA VAL A 137 -7.97 -7.98 -13.76
C VAL A 137 -8.93 -7.26 -12.80
N GLY A 138 -8.48 -6.15 -12.22
CA GLY A 138 -9.24 -5.38 -11.23
C GLY A 138 -9.34 -6.02 -9.83
N LEU A 139 -8.91 -7.27 -9.66
CA LEU A 139 -8.93 -7.97 -8.35
C LEU A 139 -7.59 -7.92 -7.62
N ILE A 140 -6.53 -7.64 -8.38
CA ILE A 140 -5.18 -7.47 -7.90
C ILE A 140 -4.69 -6.13 -8.41
N GLY A 141 -4.23 -5.28 -7.49
CA GLY A 141 -3.68 -3.97 -7.82
C GLY A 141 -2.51 -3.61 -6.93
N SER A 142 -1.97 -2.42 -7.11
CA SER A 142 -0.86 -1.90 -6.31
C SER A 142 -1.27 -0.62 -5.58
N LEU A 143 -0.71 -0.41 -4.38
CA LEU A 143 -0.83 0.87 -3.69
C LEU A 143 -0.22 2.00 -4.53
N SER A 144 -0.84 3.18 -4.46
CA SER A 144 -0.20 4.41 -4.99
C SER A 144 1.06 4.76 -4.18
N ILE A 145 1.97 5.56 -4.73
CA ILE A 145 3.28 5.86 -4.10
C ILE A 145 3.12 6.40 -2.68
N HIS A 146 2.26 7.40 -2.49
CA HIS A 146 2.11 8.10 -1.22
C HIS A 146 0.97 7.56 -0.35
N ALA A 147 0.26 6.53 -0.81
CA ALA A 147 -0.82 5.91 -0.06
C ALA A 147 -0.26 5.24 1.20
N ARG A 148 -0.99 5.39 2.31
CA ARG A 148 -0.72 4.73 3.59
C ARG A 148 -1.94 3.94 4.05
N ILE A 149 -1.69 3.00 4.95
CA ILE A 149 -2.72 2.25 5.64
C ILE A 149 -2.76 2.80 7.07
N GLY A 150 -3.89 3.37 7.46
CA GLY A 150 -4.12 3.86 8.81
C GLY A 150 -4.34 2.72 9.81
N ASP A 151 -4.43 3.05 11.10
CA ASP A 151 -4.45 2.08 12.20
C ASP A 151 -5.57 1.03 12.09
N TRP A 152 -6.71 1.39 11.51
CA TRP A 152 -7.87 0.52 11.34
C TRP A 152 -7.92 -0.19 9.98
N GLY A 153 -6.81 -0.20 9.24
CA GLY A 153 -6.76 -0.77 7.89
C GLY A 153 -7.43 0.12 6.83
N SER A 154 -7.73 1.38 7.13
CA SER A 154 -8.27 2.34 6.17
C SER A 154 -7.18 2.85 5.24
N PHE A 155 -7.50 3.04 3.97
CA PHE A 155 -6.61 3.72 3.06
C PHE A 155 -6.52 5.21 3.38
N GLU A 156 -5.34 5.78 3.27
CA GLU A 156 -5.12 7.22 3.48
C GLU A 156 -4.24 7.77 2.35
N SER A 157 -4.58 8.97 1.89
CA SER A 157 -3.76 9.70 0.91
C SER A 157 -3.41 11.08 1.47
N PRO A 158 -2.18 11.57 1.27
CA PRO A 158 -1.76 12.84 1.81
C PRO A 158 -2.14 14.03 0.91
N PHE A 159 -2.52 15.14 1.51
CA PHE A 159 -2.87 16.39 0.84
C PHE A 159 -2.25 17.58 1.58
N TYR A 160 -2.01 18.68 0.89
CA TYR A 160 -1.65 19.94 1.53
C TYR A 160 -2.88 20.75 1.87
N GLU A 161 -2.96 21.19 3.13
CA GLU A 161 -3.98 22.12 3.60
C GLU A 161 -3.69 23.54 3.12
N LEU A 162 -4.72 24.18 2.53
CA LEU A 162 -4.68 25.58 2.15
C LEU A 162 -5.22 26.40 3.32
N VAL A 163 -4.32 26.88 4.19
CA VAL A 163 -4.69 27.79 5.29
C VAL A 163 -4.73 29.23 4.77
N GLU A 164 -5.77 29.98 5.12
CA GLU A 164 -5.99 31.35 4.68
C GLU A 164 -4.79 32.30 4.85
N LYS A 165 -4.62 33.13 3.81
CA LYS A 165 -3.85 34.37 3.52
C LYS A 165 -3.02 35.10 4.59
N SER A 166 -2.58 34.48 5.68
CA SER A 166 -1.52 35.05 6.50
C SER A 166 -0.17 34.76 5.83
N LYS A 167 0.67 35.79 5.68
CA LYS A 167 2.00 35.74 5.01
C LYS A 167 3.02 34.76 5.64
N LYS A 168 2.58 33.90 6.55
CA LYS A 168 3.30 32.78 7.18
C LYS A 168 2.46 31.49 7.15
N ALA A 169 1.82 31.18 6.03
CA ALA A 169 1.10 29.92 5.87
C ALA A 169 2.06 28.73 6.10
N ARG A 170 1.90 28.05 7.24
CA ARG A 170 2.59 26.80 7.54
C ARG A 170 1.95 25.73 6.66
N ILE A 171 2.70 25.21 5.69
CA ILE A 171 2.22 24.11 4.84
C ILE A 171 2.02 22.90 5.77
N ARG A 172 0.77 22.53 6.01
CA ARG A 172 0.41 21.33 6.78
C ARG A 172 0.02 20.22 5.81
N MET A 173 0.59 19.04 6.03
CA MET A 173 0.19 17.83 5.31
C MET A 173 -0.85 17.09 6.15
N LEU A 174 -1.96 16.71 5.53
CA LEU A 174 -3.04 15.95 6.14
C LEU A 174 -3.21 14.62 5.39
N PHE A 175 -3.31 13.52 6.12
CA PHE A 175 -3.67 12.22 5.58
C PHE A 175 -5.17 12.03 5.71
N LEU A 176 -5.86 11.79 4.59
CA LEU A 176 -7.31 11.66 4.58
C LEU A 176 -7.76 10.28 4.12
N SER A 177 -8.68 9.71 4.89
CA SER A 177 -9.41 8.51 4.50
C SER A 177 -10.45 8.80 3.40
N PRO A 178 -10.92 7.78 2.66
CA PRO A 178 -11.99 7.95 1.68
C PRO A 178 -13.27 8.55 2.25
N SER A 179 -13.58 8.32 3.53
CA SER A 179 -14.76 8.92 4.17
C SER A 179 -14.54 10.39 4.51
N GLN A 180 -13.34 10.76 4.94
CA GLN A 180 -13.02 12.15 5.25
C GLN A 180 -12.90 13.01 4.00
N ASP A 181 -12.39 12.45 2.90
CA ASP A 181 -12.16 13.22 1.67
C ASP A 181 -13.44 13.73 1.01
N GLU A 182 -14.58 13.06 1.22
CA GLU A 182 -15.88 13.47 0.67
C GLU A 182 -16.35 14.84 1.19
N TYR A 183 -15.79 15.31 2.32
CA TYR A 183 -16.13 16.60 2.94
C TYR A 183 -15.24 17.76 2.47
N TYR A 184 -14.19 17.48 1.70
CA TYR A 184 -13.24 18.50 1.25
C TYR A 184 -13.29 18.68 -0.26
N MET A 185 -13.16 19.93 -0.71
CA MET A 185 -12.90 20.25 -2.10
C MET A 185 -11.38 20.18 -2.33
N ILE A 186 -10.95 19.17 -3.09
CA ILE A 186 -9.54 18.85 -3.30
C ILE A 186 -9.14 19.25 -4.72
N ALA A 187 -8.30 20.27 -4.88
CA ALA A 187 -7.76 20.65 -6.18
C ALA A 187 -6.94 19.50 -6.79
N ALA A 188 -7.22 19.21 -8.05
CA ALA A 188 -6.52 18.24 -8.88
C ALA A 188 -5.61 18.96 -9.89
N GLY A 189 -4.50 18.33 -10.27
CA GLY A 189 -3.61 18.83 -11.33
C GLY A 189 -2.36 19.59 -10.85
N ASN A 190 -1.59 20.06 -11.84
CA ASN A 190 -0.24 20.60 -11.67
C ASN A 190 -0.20 22.14 -11.60
N SER A 191 -1.34 22.82 -11.75
CA SER A 191 -1.40 24.28 -11.91
C SER A 191 -0.87 25.06 -10.70
N LEU A 192 -0.51 24.37 -9.62
CA LEU A 192 -0.07 24.93 -8.35
C LEU A 192 1.37 24.56 -8.00
N ALA A 193 2.14 24.09 -8.98
CA ALA A 193 3.57 23.88 -8.80
C ALA A 193 4.28 25.23 -8.57
N LEU A 194 4.49 25.54 -7.29
CA LEU A 194 5.59 26.36 -6.76
C LEU A 194 5.58 27.89 -6.85
N ASN A 195 4.64 28.56 -7.51
CA ASN A 195 4.65 30.02 -7.50
C ASN A 195 3.68 30.61 -6.48
N ARG A 196 4.17 30.86 -5.26
CA ARG A 196 3.48 31.59 -4.16
C ARG A 196 2.96 33.00 -4.55
N GLY A 197 3.16 33.44 -5.78
CA GLY A 197 2.79 34.78 -6.27
C GLY A 197 1.93 34.79 -7.52
N ILE A 198 1.53 33.63 -8.07
CA ILE A 198 0.72 33.61 -9.29
C ILE A 198 -0.74 33.32 -8.95
N GLN A 199 -1.54 34.37 -9.11
CA GLN A 199 -2.98 34.45 -8.91
C GLN A 199 -3.70 34.26 -10.27
N GLU A 200 -3.17 33.39 -11.14
CA GLU A 200 -3.58 33.35 -12.57
C GLU A 200 -4.76 32.42 -12.86
N GLU A 201 -5.10 31.45 -12.01
CA GLU A 201 -6.29 30.61 -12.18
C GLU A 201 -7.41 31.05 -11.24
N GLN A 202 -8.41 31.77 -11.77
CA GLN A 202 -9.65 32.07 -11.06
C GLN A 202 -10.47 30.80 -10.78
N ALA A 203 -10.27 29.75 -11.57
CA ALA A 203 -11.00 28.50 -11.46
C ALA A 203 -10.06 27.31 -11.68
N VAL A 204 -10.16 26.30 -10.82
CA VAL A 204 -9.32 25.09 -10.85
C VAL A 204 -10.19 23.84 -10.90
N PRO A 205 -9.72 22.76 -11.55
CA PRO A 205 -10.37 21.47 -11.45
C PRO A 205 -10.19 20.93 -10.03
N ALA A 206 -11.28 20.55 -9.38
CA ALA A 206 -11.30 19.97 -8.06
C ALA A 206 -12.18 18.73 -8.00
N ARG A 207 -11.85 17.83 -7.08
CA ARG A 207 -12.67 16.68 -6.74
C ARG A 207 -13.51 17.01 -5.50
N TYR A 208 -14.81 16.77 -5.59
CA TYR A 208 -15.73 16.87 -4.47
C TYR A 208 -16.76 15.75 -4.56
N ARG A 209 -16.98 15.02 -3.45
CA ARG A 209 -17.94 13.89 -3.38
C ARG A 209 -17.86 12.94 -4.58
N GLN A 210 -16.65 12.54 -4.95
CA GLN A 210 -16.34 11.60 -6.05
C GLN A 210 -16.55 12.14 -7.47
N GLU A 211 -16.94 13.40 -7.63
CA GLU A 211 -17.10 14.07 -8.93
C GLU A 211 -15.95 15.07 -9.18
N PHE A 212 -15.64 15.30 -10.45
CA PHE A 212 -14.71 16.35 -10.88
C PHE A 212 -15.51 17.57 -11.32
N LEU A 213 -15.22 18.70 -10.68
CA LEU A 213 -15.88 19.98 -10.90
C LEU A 213 -14.82 21.06 -11.15
N THR A 214 -15.22 22.17 -11.76
CA THR A 214 -14.39 23.37 -11.84
C THR A 214 -14.91 24.37 -10.81
N ILE A 215 -14.08 24.73 -9.82
CA ILE A 215 -14.47 25.62 -8.71
C ILE A 215 -13.52 26.80 -8.61
N ALA A 216 -13.95 27.86 -7.92
CA ALA A 216 -13.08 28.99 -7.65
C ALA A 216 -11.92 28.59 -6.73
N TRP A 217 -10.74 29.17 -6.92
CA TRP A 217 -9.56 28.85 -6.10
C TRP A 217 -9.79 29.10 -4.61
N GLU A 218 -10.55 30.14 -4.28
CA GLU A 218 -10.91 30.51 -2.91
C GLU A 218 -11.76 29.45 -2.19
N GLU A 219 -12.46 28.59 -2.94
CA GLU A 219 -13.30 27.52 -2.41
C GLU A 219 -12.50 26.22 -2.16
N VAL A 220 -11.27 26.12 -2.67
CA VAL A 220 -10.44 24.92 -2.51
C VAL A 220 -9.97 24.80 -1.06
N HIS A 221 -10.25 23.65 -0.43
CA HIS A 221 -9.77 23.38 0.92
C HIS A 221 -8.36 22.77 0.93
N LEU A 222 -8.09 21.85 0.00
CA LEU A 222 -6.88 21.05 -0.02
C LEU A 222 -6.35 20.91 -1.45
N ARG A 223 -5.06 20.62 -1.59
CA ARG A 223 -4.45 20.30 -2.89
C ARG A 223 -3.62 19.03 -2.84
N SER A 224 -3.47 18.38 -3.99
CA SER A 224 -2.54 17.26 -4.18
C SER A 224 -1.08 17.68 -3.91
N ILE A 225 -0.25 16.70 -3.55
CA ILE A 225 1.17 16.95 -3.22
C ILE A 225 2.03 16.85 -4.46
N PHE A 226 1.74 15.86 -5.31
CA PHE A 226 2.56 15.53 -6.45
C PHE A 226 1.71 14.98 -7.61
N PRO A 227 2.07 15.25 -8.88
CA PRO A 227 1.32 14.76 -10.03
C PRO A 227 1.21 13.24 -10.07
N PHE A 228 2.30 12.54 -9.69
CA PHE A 228 2.35 11.07 -9.68
C PHE A 228 1.74 10.43 -8.43
N GLN A 229 1.11 11.22 -7.54
CA GLN A 229 0.50 10.72 -6.31
C GLN A 229 -0.53 9.59 -6.53
N TYR A 230 -1.11 9.52 -7.73
CA TYR A 230 -2.20 8.58 -8.08
C TYR A 230 -1.71 7.25 -8.65
N PHE A 231 -0.43 7.13 -8.94
CA PHE A 231 0.14 5.96 -9.60
C PHE A 231 0.96 5.11 -8.63
N SER A 232 1.12 3.81 -8.94
CA SER A 232 2.07 2.94 -8.23
C SER A 232 3.48 3.23 -8.72
N ILE A 233 4.49 2.76 -7.97
CA ILE A 233 5.89 2.94 -8.36
C ILE A 233 6.19 2.41 -9.77
N GLY A 234 5.59 1.28 -10.19
CA GLY A 234 5.82 0.71 -11.52
C GLY A 234 5.29 1.60 -12.65
N ALA A 235 4.11 2.21 -12.48
CA ALA A 235 3.59 3.15 -13.46
C ALA A 235 4.37 4.48 -13.43
N SER A 236 4.79 4.94 -12.26
CA SER A 236 5.49 6.22 -12.11
C SER A 236 6.94 6.25 -12.62
N LEU A 237 7.52 5.11 -12.97
CA LEU A 237 8.82 5.02 -13.66
C LEU A 237 8.70 5.16 -15.18
N ILE A 238 7.48 5.23 -15.73
CA ILE A 238 7.26 5.44 -17.16
C ILE A 238 7.40 6.95 -17.46
N PRO A 239 8.43 7.38 -18.21
CA PRO A 239 8.52 8.77 -18.63
C PRO A 239 7.40 9.10 -19.61
N PHE A 240 6.93 10.35 -19.59
CA PHE A 240 5.86 10.84 -20.45
C PHE A 240 4.56 10.02 -20.38
N ILE A 241 4.23 9.49 -19.20
CA ILE A 241 3.02 8.65 -19.01
C ILE A 241 1.74 9.38 -19.43
N GLU A 242 1.70 10.70 -19.29
CA GLU A 242 0.59 11.57 -19.69
C GLU A 242 0.33 11.56 -21.21
N HIS A 243 1.31 11.15 -22.02
CA HIS A 243 1.20 11.01 -23.47
C HIS A 243 0.93 9.56 -23.90
N ASN A 244 0.72 8.63 -22.95
CA ASN A 244 0.47 7.22 -23.20
C ASN A 244 -0.97 6.85 -22.87
N ASP A 245 -1.56 5.94 -23.64
CA ASP A 245 -2.84 5.36 -23.24
C ASP A 245 -2.67 4.44 -22.02
N ALA A 246 -3.74 4.33 -21.23
CA ALA A 246 -3.71 3.58 -19.97
C ALA A 246 -3.41 2.09 -20.16
N ASN A 247 -3.85 1.48 -21.28
CA ASN A 247 -3.60 0.07 -21.53
C ASN A 247 -2.12 -0.20 -21.83
N ARG A 248 -1.48 0.67 -22.62
CA ARG A 248 -0.02 0.60 -22.86
C ARG A 248 0.77 0.87 -21.59
N ALA A 249 0.39 1.86 -20.79
CA ALA A 249 1.04 2.13 -19.51
C ALA A 249 0.95 0.91 -18.57
N LEU A 250 -0.20 0.23 -18.52
CA LEU A 250 -0.38 -1.04 -17.81
C LEU A 250 0.56 -2.12 -18.34
N MET A 251 0.65 -2.28 -19.67
CA MET A 251 1.56 -3.26 -20.27
C MET A 251 3.01 -2.96 -19.91
N SER A 252 3.43 -1.69 -20.01
CA SER A 252 4.78 -1.23 -19.72
C SER A 252 5.15 -1.45 -18.25
N SER A 253 4.28 -1.09 -17.30
CA SER A 253 4.50 -1.36 -15.87
C SER A 253 4.69 -2.87 -15.60
N ASN A 254 3.90 -3.72 -16.27
CA ASN A 254 4.03 -5.17 -16.15
C ASN A 254 5.32 -5.71 -16.78
N MET A 255 5.76 -5.15 -17.91
CA MET A 255 6.99 -5.55 -18.62
C MET A 255 8.24 -5.14 -17.84
N GLN A 256 8.26 -3.98 -17.20
CA GLN A 256 9.39 -3.55 -16.36
C GLN A 256 9.68 -4.56 -15.24
N ARG A 257 8.64 -5.19 -14.68
CA ARG A 257 8.81 -6.21 -13.63
C ARG A 257 9.43 -7.53 -14.12
N GLN A 258 9.43 -7.75 -15.43
CA GLN A 258 9.99 -8.95 -16.05
C GLN A 258 11.42 -8.70 -16.58
N ALA A 259 11.91 -7.46 -16.50
CA ALA A 259 13.25 -7.11 -16.95
C ALA A 259 14.31 -7.80 -16.08
N VAL A 260 15.25 -8.47 -16.73
CA VAL A 260 16.34 -9.19 -16.07
C VAL A 260 17.56 -8.26 -15.91
N PRO A 261 18.19 -8.20 -14.73
CA PRO A 261 19.43 -7.45 -14.53
C PRO A 261 20.55 -7.94 -15.46
N LEU A 262 21.25 -7.01 -16.09
CA LEU A 262 22.38 -7.31 -16.97
C LEU A 262 23.69 -7.34 -16.20
N SER A 263 24.73 -7.99 -16.75
CA SER A 263 26.07 -7.97 -16.17
C SER A 263 26.67 -6.57 -16.10
N ARG A 264 26.35 -5.72 -17.08
CA ARG A 264 26.73 -4.31 -17.12
C ARG A 264 25.47 -3.46 -17.24
N SER A 265 25.04 -2.90 -16.12
CA SER A 265 23.90 -1.99 -16.07
C SER A 265 24.30 -0.58 -16.51
N GLU A 266 23.42 0.07 -17.25
CA GLU A 266 23.56 1.47 -17.66
C GLU A 266 22.44 2.31 -17.02
N LYS A 267 22.72 3.58 -16.76
CA LYS A 267 21.69 4.50 -16.27
C LYS A 267 20.71 4.84 -17.39
N CYS A 268 19.44 5.03 -17.04
CA CYS A 268 18.48 5.59 -17.98
C CYS A 268 18.92 7.00 -18.42
N ILE A 269 18.87 7.27 -19.73
CA ILE A 269 19.14 8.61 -20.28
C ILE A 269 17.97 9.55 -19.96
N VAL A 270 16.75 9.02 -20.01
CA VAL A 270 15.51 9.72 -19.64
C VAL A 270 14.84 8.93 -18.53
N GLY A 271 14.62 9.57 -17.38
CA GLY A 271 13.99 8.97 -16.20
C GLY A 271 13.00 9.94 -15.55
N THR A 272 12.29 9.48 -14.52
CA THR A 272 11.28 10.27 -13.80
C THR A 272 11.81 10.89 -12.50
N GLY A 273 13.01 10.50 -12.07
CA GLY A 273 13.63 10.93 -10.82
C GLY A 273 13.30 10.04 -9.62
N LEU A 274 12.40 9.06 -9.79
CA LEU A 274 12.01 8.10 -8.75
C LEU A 274 12.93 6.87 -8.70
N GLU A 275 13.79 6.67 -9.70
CA GLU A 275 14.68 5.51 -9.83
C GLU A 275 15.63 5.39 -8.63
N ARG A 276 16.16 6.52 -8.14
CA ARG A 276 17.03 6.54 -6.97
C ARG A 276 16.29 6.06 -5.72
N GLN A 277 15.07 6.55 -5.52
CA GLN A 277 14.26 6.21 -4.34
C GLN A 277 13.84 4.73 -4.39
N GLU A 278 13.44 4.25 -5.57
CA GLU A 278 13.13 2.83 -5.80
C GLU A 278 14.33 1.94 -5.47
N ALA A 279 15.52 2.27 -5.97
CA ALA A 279 16.72 1.49 -5.66
C ALA A 279 17.00 1.47 -4.14
N LEU A 280 16.88 2.61 -3.45
CA LEU A 280 17.08 2.68 -1.99
C LEU A 280 16.05 1.86 -1.21
N ASP A 281 14.77 1.99 -1.55
CA ASP A 281 13.67 1.33 -0.86
C ASP A 281 13.63 -0.19 -1.14
N SER A 282 14.26 -0.65 -2.21
CA SER A 282 14.34 -2.07 -2.55
C SER A 282 15.16 -2.88 -1.52
N GLY A 283 16.05 -2.20 -0.77
CA GLY A 283 16.98 -2.84 0.16
C GLY A 283 18.07 -3.68 -0.52
N VAL A 284 18.17 -3.63 -1.85
CA VAL A 284 19.26 -4.27 -2.62
C VAL A 284 20.61 -3.55 -2.42
N PRO A 285 20.71 -2.21 -2.46
CA PRO A 285 21.99 -1.54 -2.27
C PRO A 285 22.43 -1.57 -0.80
N ALA A 286 23.74 -1.68 -0.56
CA ALA A 286 24.32 -1.48 0.76
C ALA A 286 24.27 0.01 1.14
N ILE A 287 23.60 0.33 2.24
CA ILE A 287 23.43 1.71 2.73
C ILE A 287 24.27 1.92 3.99
N ALA A 288 25.08 2.98 4.01
CA ALA A 288 25.83 3.38 5.19
C ALA A 288 24.88 3.91 6.28
N LYS A 289 24.98 3.36 7.49
CA LYS A 289 24.16 3.78 8.64
C LYS A 289 24.65 5.05 9.32
N HIS A 290 25.95 5.32 9.21
CA HIS A 290 26.64 6.40 9.88
C HIS A 290 27.53 7.16 8.90
N GLU A 291 27.76 8.43 9.20
CA GLU A 291 28.73 9.24 8.47
C GLU A 291 30.15 8.79 8.80
N GLY A 292 31.00 8.76 7.78
CA GLY A 292 32.37 8.32 7.96
C GLY A 292 33.16 8.31 6.67
N LYS A 293 34.44 7.95 6.81
CA LYS A 293 35.36 7.85 5.68
C LYS A 293 35.58 6.39 5.32
N ILE A 294 35.61 6.11 4.02
CA ILE A 294 35.95 4.76 3.53
C ILE A 294 37.43 4.52 3.80
N LEU A 295 37.75 3.50 4.59
CA LEU A 295 39.13 3.07 4.86
C LEU A 295 39.61 2.06 3.83
N TYR A 296 38.71 1.17 3.41
CA TYR A 296 39.06 0.03 2.57
C TYR A 296 37.85 -0.41 1.75
N THR A 297 38.10 -0.76 0.49
CA THR A 297 37.10 -1.28 -0.44
C THR A 297 37.66 -2.48 -1.18
N ASP A 298 36.87 -3.53 -1.25
CA ASP A 298 37.12 -4.76 -2.00
C ASP A 298 35.80 -5.26 -2.59
N THR A 299 35.86 -6.30 -3.42
CA THR A 299 34.69 -6.91 -4.05
C THR A 299 33.70 -7.48 -3.02
N GLU A 300 34.20 -7.96 -1.88
CA GLU A 300 33.37 -8.59 -0.84
C GLU A 300 33.08 -7.69 0.36
N LYS A 301 33.91 -6.67 0.62
CA LYS A 301 33.81 -5.87 1.84
C LYS A 301 34.12 -4.39 1.64
N ILE A 302 33.38 -3.56 2.37
CA ILE A 302 33.60 -2.11 2.48
C ILE A 302 33.77 -1.79 3.96
N ILE A 303 34.88 -1.17 4.34
CA ILE A 303 35.16 -0.76 5.72
C ILE A 303 35.07 0.75 5.82
N LEU A 304 34.22 1.21 6.74
CA LEU A 304 33.94 2.63 6.97
C LEU A 304 34.38 3.00 8.39
N TRP A 305 35.13 4.10 8.51
CA TRP A 305 35.52 4.69 9.78
C TRP A 305 34.51 5.75 10.18
N GLU A 306 33.78 5.48 11.25
CA GLU A 306 32.76 6.38 11.78
C GLU A 306 33.41 7.64 12.36
N MET A 307 32.96 8.80 11.89
CA MET A 307 33.33 10.07 12.49
C MET A 307 32.48 10.29 13.75
N ARG A 308 32.97 9.86 14.90
CA ARG A 308 32.38 10.29 16.18
C ARG A 308 32.66 11.78 16.37
N ILE A 309 31.63 12.60 16.22
CA ILE A 309 31.62 13.97 16.73
C ILE A 309 31.56 13.85 18.26
N LEU A 310 32.60 14.34 18.95
CA LEU A 310 32.64 14.49 20.40
C LEU A 310 31.63 15.55 20.87
#